data_AF-A0A1I7UZ65-F1
#
_entry.id   AF-A0A1I7UZ65-F1
#
_cell.length_a   1.000
_cell.length_b   1.000
_cell.length_c   1.000
_cell.angle_alpha   90.00
_cell.angle_beta   90.00
_cell.angle_gamma   90.00
#
_symmetry.space_group_name_H-M   'P 1'
#
loop_
_entity.id
_entity.type
_entity.pdbx_description
1 polymer ?
#
loop_
_entity_poly.entity_id
_entity_poly.type
_entity_poly.pdbx_seq_one_letter_code
_entity_poly.pdbx_strand_id
1 'polypeptide(L)'
;MYVHRIGRVGRAERMGLSISLVSEHEEKMWFHKCRSRGVGCHNSKDLSKGGCAIWFNEKKMLGEIEEHLGSTISTVDSDFNVPIDEFDGKVVYGERRGNAGAQFATHVLQLATSAAQLADLETKMQLEYLKNNRHVFV
;
A
#
# COMPACT_ATOMS: atom_id res chain seq x y z
N MET A 1 -3.41 2.82 9.33
CA MET A 1 -2.42 1.80 8.85
C MET A 1 -3.05 0.73 7.97
N TYR A 2 -4.27 0.27 8.24
CA TYR A 2 -4.96 -0.75 7.43
C TYR A 2 -5.01 -0.40 5.92
N VAL A 3 -5.49 0.80 5.57
CA VAL A 3 -5.52 1.29 4.18
C VAL A 3 -4.13 1.27 3.52
N HIS A 4 -3.08 1.67 4.22
CA HIS A 4 -1.71 1.62 3.69
C HIS A 4 -1.19 0.19 3.46
N ARG A 5 -1.74 -0.82 4.16
CA ARG A 5 -1.40 -2.23 3.95
C ARG A 5 -2.11 -2.76 2.71
N ILE A 6 -3.43 -2.57 2.61
CA ILE A 6 -4.20 -3.04 1.45
C ILE A 6 -3.85 -2.27 0.17
N GLY A 7 -3.51 -0.97 0.26
CA GLY A 7 -3.05 -0.16 -0.88
C GLY A 7 -1.67 -0.56 -1.44
N ARG A 8 -1.03 -1.60 -0.91
CA ARG A 8 0.14 -2.22 -1.55
C ARG A 8 -0.24 -3.16 -2.69
N VAL A 9 -1.44 -3.76 -2.64
CA VAL A 9 -1.92 -4.68 -3.68
C VAL A 9 -2.63 -3.91 -4.79
N GLY A 10 -2.60 -4.44 -6.01
CA GLY A 10 -3.35 -3.91 -7.17
C GLY A 10 -2.93 -2.53 -7.68
N ARG A 11 -1.69 -2.41 -8.18
CA ARG A 11 -1.17 -1.16 -8.77
C ARG A 11 -1.27 -1.16 -10.29
N ALA A 12 -1.44 0.03 -10.88
CA ALA A 12 -1.49 0.24 -12.34
C ALA A 12 -2.55 -0.65 -13.04
N GLU A 13 -3.81 -0.53 -12.59
CA GLU A 13 -4.97 -1.24 -13.17
C GLU A 13 -4.87 -2.77 -13.12
N ARG A 14 -4.19 -3.30 -12.10
CA ARG A 14 -4.09 -4.74 -11.86
C ARG A 14 -4.92 -5.15 -10.66
N MET A 15 -5.50 -6.34 -10.73
CA MET A 15 -6.16 -6.97 -9.59
C MET A 15 -5.19 -7.23 -8.44
N GLY A 16 -5.65 -6.97 -7.22
CA GLY A 16 -4.94 -7.27 -5.97
C GLY A 16 -5.89 -7.96 -4.99
N LEU A 17 -5.40 -8.97 -4.27
CA LEU A 17 -6.15 -9.63 -3.21
C LEU A 17 -5.52 -9.31 -1.86
N SER A 18 -6.35 -8.98 -0.88
CA SER A 18 -5.95 -8.88 0.52
C SER A 18 -6.91 -9.69 1.38
N ILE A 19 -6.37 -10.64 2.14
CA ILE A 19 -7.13 -11.44 3.10
C ILE A 19 -6.79 -10.92 4.50
N SER A 20 -7.82 -10.58 5.28
CA SER A 20 -7.69 -10.19 6.68
C SER A 20 -8.14 -11.36 7.55
N LEU A 21 -7.25 -11.84 8.41
CA LEU A 21 -7.60 -12.82 9.44
C LEU A 21 -8.15 -12.06 10.63
N VAL A 22 -9.33 -12.48 11.12
CA VAL A 22 -10.04 -11.81 12.21
C VAL A 22 -10.46 -12.87 13.21
N SER A 23 -10.00 -12.72 14.45
CA SER A 23 -10.33 -13.63 15.55
C SER A 23 -11.77 -13.44 16.03
N GLU A 24 -12.41 -14.54 16.41
CA GLU A 24 -13.76 -14.49 16.96
C GLU A 24 -13.78 -13.90 18.38
N HIS A 25 -12.70 -14.11 19.14
CA HIS A 25 -12.59 -13.72 20.53
C HIS A 25 -11.58 -12.58 20.71
N GLU A 26 -11.66 -11.87 21.83
CA GLU A 26 -10.67 -10.86 22.15
C GLU A 26 -9.30 -11.50 22.37
N GLU A 27 -8.28 -10.93 21.74
CA GLU A 27 -6.92 -11.44 21.83
C GLU A 27 -6.03 -10.48 22.61
N LYS A 28 -5.21 -11.07 23.49
CA LYS A 28 -4.23 -10.32 24.25
C LYS A 28 -2.94 -10.23 23.46
N MET A 29 -2.62 -9.04 22.98
CA MET A 29 -1.41 -8.81 22.20
C MET A 29 -0.35 -8.02 22.97
N TRP A 30 0.90 -8.22 22.61
CA TRP A 30 2.01 -7.39 23.09
C TRP A 30 1.91 -5.99 22.51
N PHE A 31 1.94 -5.00 23.41
CA PHE A 31 1.93 -3.60 23.07
C PHE A 31 2.95 -2.86 23.96
N HIS A 32 4.19 -2.87 23.49
CA HIS A 32 5.31 -2.32 24.24
C HIS A 32 5.31 -0.79 24.24
N LYS A 33 4.99 -0.21 25.40
CA LYS A 33 5.25 1.21 25.71
C LYS A 33 6.45 1.41 26.64
N CYS A 34 7.12 0.33 27.04
CA CYS A 34 8.32 0.41 27.87
C CYS A 34 9.48 1.08 27.13
N ARG A 35 10.39 1.69 27.88
CA ARG A 35 11.56 2.39 27.32
C ARG A 35 12.45 1.48 26.46
N SER A 36 12.54 0.19 26.80
CA SER A 36 13.29 -0.81 26.04
C SER A 36 12.60 -1.29 24.77
N ARG A 37 11.38 -0.80 24.45
CA ARG A 37 10.58 -1.18 23.27
C ARG A 37 10.44 -2.69 23.07
N GLY A 38 10.30 -3.42 24.17
CA GLY A 38 10.10 -4.87 24.16
C GLY A 38 11.38 -5.69 24.32
N VAL A 39 12.57 -5.10 24.19
CA VAL A 39 13.82 -5.83 24.43
C VAL A 39 13.89 -6.26 25.90
N GLY A 40 13.89 -7.57 26.14
CA GLY A 40 13.91 -8.19 27.47
C GLY A 40 12.63 -7.99 28.31
N CYS A 41 11.52 -7.56 27.70
CA CYS A 41 10.30 -7.26 28.43
C CYS A 41 9.42 -8.52 28.60
N HIS A 42 9.11 -8.86 29.84
CA HIS A 42 8.23 -9.99 30.19
C HIS A 42 6.94 -9.54 30.90
N ASN A 43 6.70 -8.23 30.98
CA ASN A 43 5.55 -7.67 31.69
C ASN A 43 4.27 -7.77 30.86
N SER A 44 3.62 -8.94 30.92
CA SER A 44 2.37 -9.23 30.21
C SER A 44 1.12 -8.63 30.87
N LYS A 45 1.26 -7.75 31.87
CA LYS A 45 0.10 -7.05 32.44
C LYS A 45 -0.52 -6.13 31.39
N ASP A 46 -1.78 -5.81 31.59
CA ASP A 46 -2.47 -4.84 30.74
C ASP A 46 -1.83 -3.45 30.88
N LEU A 47 -1.85 -2.68 29.80
CA LEU A 47 -1.35 -1.32 29.70
C LEU A 47 -2.02 -0.40 30.75
N SER A 48 -3.31 -0.62 31.02
CA SER A 48 -4.07 0.09 32.07
C SER A 48 -3.47 -0.10 33.48
N LYS A 49 -2.74 -1.20 33.69
CA LYS A 49 -2.08 -1.57 34.94
C LYS A 49 -0.56 -1.35 34.87
N GLY A 50 -0.08 -0.55 33.92
CA GLY A 50 1.34 -0.26 33.70
C GLY A 50 2.13 -1.41 33.06
N GLY A 51 1.44 -2.36 32.41
CA GLY A 51 2.06 -3.46 31.68
C GLY A 51 2.36 -3.16 30.22
N CYS A 52 2.72 -4.19 29.46
CA CYS A 52 3.06 -4.11 28.03
C CYS A 52 2.18 -5.00 27.16
N ALA A 53 0.97 -5.35 27.61
CA ALA A 53 -0.04 -6.03 26.80
C ALA A 53 -1.30 -5.18 26.70
N ILE A 54 -2.11 -5.41 25.67
CA ILE A 54 -3.42 -4.79 25.49
C ILE A 54 -4.37 -5.84 24.90
N TRP A 55 -5.64 -5.72 25.20
CA TRP A 55 -6.69 -6.54 24.61
C TRP A 55 -7.19 -5.88 23.33
N PHE A 56 -7.28 -6.68 22.28
CA PHE A 56 -7.79 -6.29 20.98
C PHE A 56 -9.09 -7.02 20.69
N ASN A 57 -10.11 -6.25 20.34
CA ASN A 57 -11.37 -6.78 19.84
C ASN A 57 -11.40 -6.59 18.32
N GLU A 58 -10.95 -7.62 17.59
CA GLU A 58 -10.76 -7.51 16.15
C GLU A 58 -12.08 -7.38 15.39
N LYS A 59 -13.15 -8.03 15.85
CA LYS A 59 -14.51 -7.86 15.27
C LYS A 59 -14.96 -6.40 15.33
N LYS A 60 -14.77 -5.73 16.47
CA LYS A 60 -15.13 -4.32 16.61
C LYS A 60 -14.29 -3.44 15.68
N MET A 61 -12.99 -3.68 15.61
CA MET A 61 -12.10 -2.90 14.74
C MET A 61 -12.39 -3.11 13.26
N LEU A 62 -12.81 -4.31 12.85
CA LEU A 62 -13.26 -4.58 11.49
C LEU A 62 -14.46 -3.67 11.14
N GLY A 63 -15.45 -3.57 12.02
CA GLY A 63 -16.60 -2.68 11.81
C GLY A 63 -16.20 -1.20 11.67
N GLU A 64 -15.28 -0.71 12.51
CA GLU A 64 -14.73 0.66 12.40
C GLU A 64 -13.99 0.88 11.07
N ILE A 65 -13.31 -0.16 10.56
CA ILE A 65 -12.62 -0.12 9.27
C ILE A 65 -13.62 -0.08 8.10
N GLU A 66 -14.67 -0.90 8.14
CA GLU A 66 -15.74 -0.92 7.12
C GLU A 66 -16.48 0.42 7.05
N GLU A 67 -16.80 1.01 8.21
CA GLU A 67 -17.40 2.34 8.30
C GLU A 67 -16.48 3.42 7.68
N HIS A 68 -15.18 3.36 7.96
CA HIS A 68 -14.21 4.30 7.39
C HIS A 68 -14.01 4.14 5.88
N LEU A 69 -14.06 2.90 5.38
CA LEU A 69 -13.95 2.59 3.95
C LEU A 69 -15.25 2.90 3.19
N GLY A 70 -16.39 2.93 3.88
CA GLY A 70 -17.71 3.03 3.26
C GLY A 70 -18.10 1.78 2.47
N SER A 71 -17.47 0.64 2.76
CA SER A 71 -17.66 -0.62 2.04
C SER A 71 -17.62 -1.80 3.01
N THR A 72 -18.47 -2.79 2.78
CA THR A 72 -18.45 -4.04 3.54
C THR A 72 -17.39 -5.00 2.99
N ILE A 73 -16.62 -5.62 3.88
CA ILE A 73 -15.60 -6.61 3.56
C ILE A 73 -16.27 -7.98 3.59
N SER A 74 -16.26 -8.68 2.46
CA SER A 74 -16.90 -10.00 2.38
C SER A 74 -16.15 -11.05 3.19
N THR A 75 -16.89 -11.84 3.96
CA THR A 75 -16.35 -13.04 4.62
C THR A 75 -16.12 -14.14 3.60
N VAL A 76 -14.94 -14.76 3.65
CA VAL A 76 -14.56 -15.86 2.74
C VAL A 76 -14.60 -17.20 3.47
N ASP A 77 -14.99 -18.26 2.78
CA ASP A 77 -14.95 -19.64 3.26
C ASP A 77 -13.68 -20.35 2.78
N SER A 78 -13.60 -21.66 3.03
CA SER A 78 -12.45 -22.48 2.59
C SER A 78 -12.39 -22.65 1.07
N ASP A 79 -13.52 -22.49 0.39
CA ASP A 79 -13.67 -22.71 -1.06
C ASP A 79 -13.72 -21.38 -1.82
N PHE A 80 -12.86 -20.44 -1.43
CA PHE A 80 -12.79 -19.13 -2.05
C PHE A 80 -12.21 -19.20 -3.47
N ASN A 81 -13.08 -18.97 -4.45
CA ASN A 81 -12.69 -18.80 -5.84
C ASN A 81 -12.28 -17.35 -6.11
N VAL A 82 -11.01 -17.14 -6.48
CA VAL A 82 -10.53 -15.82 -6.89
C VAL A 82 -11.20 -15.46 -8.22
N PRO A 83 -11.96 -14.35 -8.31
CA PRO A 83 -12.57 -13.93 -9.55
C PRO A 83 -11.49 -13.65 -10.60
N ILE A 84 -11.65 -14.26 -11.77
CA ILE A 84 -10.80 -14.02 -12.93
C ILE A 84 -11.29 -12.72 -13.56
N ASP A 85 -10.51 -11.65 -13.43
CA ASP A 85 -10.81 -10.41 -14.14
C ASP A 85 -10.24 -10.52 -15.56
N GLU A 86 -11.13 -10.60 -16.55
CA GLU A 86 -10.78 -10.69 -17.98
C GLU A 86 -10.33 -9.34 -18.56
N PHE A 87 -10.01 -8.34 -17.73
CA PHE A 87 -9.48 -7.07 -18.20
C PHE A 87 -8.18 -7.31 -19.01
N ASP A 88 -8.32 -7.19 -20.33
CA ASP A 88 -7.33 -7.44 -21.40
C ASP A 88 -6.90 -8.91 -21.64
N GLY A 89 -7.56 -9.92 -21.02
CA GLY A 89 -7.32 -11.35 -21.29
C GLY A 89 -5.87 -11.83 -21.08
N LYS A 90 -5.04 -11.05 -20.37
CA LYS A 90 -3.57 -11.21 -20.31
C LYS A 90 -3.01 -11.53 -18.94
N VAL A 91 -3.81 -11.53 -17.87
CA VAL A 91 -3.28 -11.72 -16.51
C VAL A 91 -4.26 -12.49 -15.62
N VAL A 92 -3.96 -13.76 -15.35
CA VAL A 92 -4.58 -14.52 -14.26
C VAL A 92 -3.94 -14.10 -12.93
N TYR A 93 -4.76 -13.91 -11.89
CA TYR A 93 -4.28 -13.59 -10.55
C TYR A 93 -3.29 -14.65 -10.05
N GLY A 94 -2.07 -14.23 -9.66
CA GLY A 94 -1.03 -15.13 -9.14
C GLY A 94 -0.18 -15.85 -10.19
N GLU A 95 -0.43 -15.65 -11.49
CA GLU A 95 0.39 -16.26 -12.54
C GLU A 95 1.73 -15.53 -12.69
N ARG A 96 2.84 -16.25 -12.46
CA ARG A 96 4.18 -15.76 -12.77
C ARG A 96 4.36 -15.76 -14.28
N ARG A 97 4.43 -14.58 -14.91
CA ARG A 97 4.82 -14.46 -16.32
C ARG A 97 6.11 -15.23 -16.56
N GLY A 98 6.09 -16.25 -17.40
CA GLY A 98 7.30 -16.99 -17.78
C GLY A 98 8.26 -16.06 -18.51
N ASN A 99 9.43 -15.76 -17.91
CA ASN A 99 10.63 -15.03 -18.39
C ASN A 99 10.50 -13.79 -19.32
N ALA A 100 9.32 -13.40 -19.76
CA ALA A 100 9.04 -12.22 -20.55
C ALA A 100 8.57 -11.14 -19.57
N GLY A 101 9.50 -10.26 -19.19
CA GLY A 101 9.19 -9.03 -18.48
C GLY A 101 8.03 -8.31 -19.18
N ALA A 102 7.18 -7.67 -18.39
CA ALA A 102 6.03 -6.96 -18.93
C ALA A 102 6.48 -5.89 -19.93
N GLN A 103 6.28 -6.14 -21.22
CA GLN A 103 6.36 -5.11 -22.25
C GLN A 103 5.15 -4.18 -22.09
N PHE A 104 5.16 -3.34 -21.07
CA PHE A 104 4.22 -2.25 -20.93
C PHE A 104 4.59 -1.15 -21.94
N ALA A 105 4.28 -1.40 -23.21
CA ALA A 105 4.50 -0.44 -24.29
C ALA A 105 3.44 0.69 -24.30
N THR A 106 2.28 0.50 -23.67
CA THR A 106 1.13 1.39 -23.88
C THR A 106 1.29 2.75 -23.23
N HIS A 107 1.55 2.80 -21.92
CA HIS A 107 1.58 4.07 -21.19
C HIS A 107 2.89 4.87 -21.40
N VAL A 108 4.00 4.16 -21.63
CA VAL A 108 5.30 4.80 -21.91
C VAL A 108 5.27 5.53 -23.25
N LEU A 109 4.66 4.94 -24.28
CA LEU A 109 4.52 5.58 -25.59
C LEU A 109 3.58 6.80 -25.55
N GLN A 110 2.50 6.74 -24.76
CA GLN A 110 1.61 7.89 -24.57
C GLN A 110 2.28 9.04 -23.82
N LEU A 111 3.12 8.73 -22.82
CA LEU A 111 3.85 9.73 -22.03
C LEU A 111 5.10 10.27 -22.73
N ALA A 112 5.59 9.61 -23.78
CA ALA A 112 6.83 9.99 -24.46
C ALA A 112 6.78 11.42 -25.02
N THR A 113 5.66 11.82 -25.60
CA THR A 113 5.48 13.18 -26.16
C THR A 113 5.42 14.24 -25.06
N SER A 114 4.66 13.98 -23.99
CA SER A 114 4.59 14.89 -22.84
C SER A 114 5.94 15.01 -22.11
N ALA A 115 6.68 13.90 -21.97
CA ALA A 115 8.01 13.89 -21.39
C ALA A 115 9.02 14.70 -22.23
N ALA A 116 8.96 14.59 -23.56
CA ALA A 116 9.80 15.39 -24.46
C ALA A 116 9.49 16.89 -24.35
N GLN A 117 8.20 17.27 -24.30
CA GLN A 117 7.80 18.67 -24.12
C GLN A 117 8.26 19.26 -22.78
N LEU A 118 8.18 18.46 -21.70
CA LEU A 118 8.67 18.87 -20.38
C LEU A 118 10.19 19.09 -20.39
N ALA A 119 10.96 18.22 -21.04
CA ALA A 119 12.41 18.37 -21.17
C ALA A 119 12.80 19.65 -21.95
N ASP A 120 12.07 19.98 -23.01
CA ASP A 120 12.27 21.22 -23.76
C ASP A 120 11.96 22.47 -22.92
N LEU A 121 10.86 22.45 -22.16
CA LEU A 121 10.48 23.56 -21.28
C LEU A 121 11.48 23.73 -20.14
N GLU A 122 11.95 22.64 -19.55
CA GLU A 122 12.99 22.65 -18.52
C GLU A 122 14.28 23.28 -19.06
N THR A 123 14.73 22.84 -20.24
CA THR A 123 15.95 23.37 -20.88
C THR A 123 15.83 24.86 -21.15
N LYS A 124 14.68 25.31 -21.68
CA LYS A 124 14.42 26.74 -21.91
C LYS A 124 14.44 27.54 -20.60
N MET A 125 13.78 27.04 -19.56
CA MET A 125 13.75 27.70 -18.25
C MET A 125 15.16 27.82 -17.66
N GLN A 126 15.95 26.75 -17.70
CA GLN A 126 17.33 26.75 -17.21
C GLN A 126 18.22 27.73 -17.99
N LEU A 127 18.08 27.77 -19.32
CA LEU A 127 18.83 28.71 -20.16
C LEU A 127 18.43 30.17 -19.89
N GLU A 128 17.14 30.47 -19.75
CA GLU A 128 16.66 31.82 -19.40
C GLU A 128 17.11 32.24 -18.00
N TYR A 129 17.09 31.32 -17.03
CA TYR A 129 17.64 31.57 -15.70
C TYR A 129 19.13 31.93 -15.74
N LEU A 130 19.93 31.18 -16.50
CA LEU A 130 21.37 31.44 -16.65
C LEU A 130 21.65 32.76 -17.38
N LYS A 131 20.84 33.11 -18.40
CA LYS A 131 20.95 34.41 -19.09
C LYS A 131 20.63 35.57 -18.16
N ASN A 132 19.56 35.48 -17.37
CA ASN A 132 19.13 36.56 -16.48
C ASN A 132 20.05 36.71 -15.27
N ASN A 133 20.63 35.62 -14.78
CA ASN A 133 21.56 35.64 -13.64
C ASN A 133 23.04 35.67 -14.05
N ARG A 134 23.34 36.00 -15.31
CA ARG A 134 24.73 36.04 -15.82
C ARG A 134 25.63 37.04 -15.09
N HIS A 135 25.05 38.01 -14.38
CA HIS A 135 25.74 38.98 -13.54
C HIS A 135 26.10 38.45 -12.13
N VAL A 136 25.56 37.30 -11.73
CA VAL A 136 25.80 36.65 -10.43
C VAL A 136 26.93 35.61 -10.53
N PHE A 137 27.23 35.11 -11.73
CA PHE A 137 28.20 34.05 -11.99
C PHE A 137 29.49 34.50 -12.71
N VAL A 138 29.70 35.82 -12.84
CA VAL A 138 30.95 36.43 -13.37
C VAL A 138 31.60 37.25 -12.26
#